data_AF-A0A9P8DPE2-F1
#
_entry.id   AF-A0A9P8DPE2-F1
#
_cell.length_a   1.000
_cell.length_b   1.000
_cell.length_c   1.000
_cell.angle_alpha   90.00
_cell.angle_beta   90.00
_cell.angle_gamma   90.00
#
_symmetry.space_group_name_H-M   'P 1'
#
loop_
_entity.id
_entity.type
_entity.pdbx_description
1 polymer ?
#
loop_
_entity_poly.entity_id
_entity_poly.type
_entity_poly.pdbx_seq_one_letter_code
_entity_poly.pdbx_strand_id
1 'polypeptide(L)'
;MPSHDSSSANIFERSPHKKPNHVLINEYPPGIGIMPHKLSVHQDGAAYWPVVATVSLGASLCLNLHRSKEDGALDPEPAWRILQEPRSLLITTSELYTDYLHGIADIEEDVDLSAETVANWDLLGSPGVYANGRNIRQTRTSLTYRDVLQVSKVANKLGIFLKR
;
A
#
# COMPACT_ATOMS: atom_id res chain seq x y z
N MET A 1 6.61 -10.10 38.13
CA MET A 1 5.52 -10.22 37.14
C MET A 1 5.38 -8.86 36.47
N PRO A 2 5.78 -8.68 35.20
CA PRO A 2 5.50 -7.43 34.53
C PRO A 2 3.99 -7.34 34.31
N SER A 3 3.41 -6.25 34.78
CA SER A 3 2.01 -5.88 34.61
C SER A 3 1.63 -5.85 33.13
N HIS A 4 0.54 -6.53 32.78
CA HIS A 4 -0.17 -6.33 31.52
C HIS A 4 -0.65 -4.88 31.47
N ASP A 5 0.07 -4.04 30.74
CA ASP A 5 -0.42 -2.70 30.43
C ASP A 5 -1.54 -2.82 29.40
N SER A 6 -2.77 -2.59 29.85
CA SER A 6 -3.99 -2.78 29.08
C SER A 6 -4.38 -1.50 28.35
N SER A 7 -3.84 -1.31 27.15
CA SER A 7 -4.59 -0.88 25.96
C SER A 7 -3.65 -0.82 24.76
N SER A 8 -3.44 -1.95 24.09
CA SER A 8 -2.89 -1.90 22.73
C SER A 8 -3.96 -1.33 21.81
N ALA A 9 -4.05 0.00 21.76
CA ALA A 9 -4.88 0.74 20.82
C ALA A 9 -4.62 0.20 19.41
N ASN A 10 -5.64 -0.33 18.75
CA ASN A 10 -5.48 -0.87 17.41
C ASN A 10 -5.37 0.28 16.41
N ILE A 11 -4.61 0.12 15.31
CA ILE A 11 -4.35 1.22 14.36
C ILE A 11 -5.62 1.75 13.66
N PHE A 12 -6.70 0.96 13.68
CA PHE A 12 -8.01 1.35 13.16
C PHE A 12 -8.94 1.88 14.25
N GLU A 13 -8.51 2.07 15.51
CA GLU A 13 -9.41 2.33 16.63
C GLU A 13 -10.25 3.61 16.47
N ARG A 14 -9.69 4.58 15.75
CA ARG A 14 -10.33 5.86 15.44
C ARG A 14 -11.18 5.83 14.16
N SER A 15 -11.15 4.72 13.41
CA SER A 15 -11.97 4.55 12.22
C SER A 15 -13.43 4.29 12.60
N PRO A 16 -14.42 4.59 11.74
CA PRO A 16 -15.83 4.42 12.07
C PRO A 16 -16.20 3.00 12.52
N HIS A 17 -15.61 1.98 11.89
CA HIS A 17 -15.89 0.58 12.22
C HIS A 17 -14.89 -0.01 13.23
N LYS A 18 -13.86 0.74 13.62
CA LYS A 18 -12.76 0.32 14.52
C LYS A 18 -11.96 -0.89 14.05
N LYS A 19 -12.10 -1.25 12.77
CA LYS A 19 -11.44 -2.37 12.08
C LYS A 19 -11.59 -2.20 10.58
N PRO A 20 -10.72 -2.82 9.76
CA PRO A 20 -10.96 -2.93 8.33
C PRO A 20 -12.29 -3.63 8.04
N ASN A 21 -13.02 -3.14 7.04
CA ASN A 21 -14.26 -3.75 6.54
C ASN A 21 -14.17 -4.11 5.05
N HIS A 22 -13.03 -3.85 4.41
CA HIS A 22 -12.78 -4.10 3.00
C HIS A 22 -11.37 -4.65 2.79
N VAL A 23 -11.23 -5.62 1.88
CA VAL A 23 -9.95 -6.17 1.44
C VAL A 23 -9.89 -6.18 -0.09
N LEU A 24 -8.80 -5.68 -0.65
CA LEU A 24 -8.45 -5.81 -2.06
C LEU A 24 -7.32 -6.83 -2.19
N ILE A 25 -7.46 -7.77 -3.12
CA ILE A 25 -6.45 -8.79 -3.43
C ILE A 25 -5.85 -8.46 -4.78
N ASN A 26 -4.53 -8.29 -4.82
CA ASN A 26 -3.79 -8.10 -6.07
C ASN A 26 -2.73 -9.18 -6.22
N GLU A 27 -2.48 -9.60 -7.45
CA GLU A 27 -1.39 -10.49 -7.83
C GLU A 27 -0.46 -9.76 -8.81
N TYR A 28 0.84 -9.93 -8.62
CA TYR A 28 1.90 -9.31 -9.40
C TYR A 28 2.88 -10.40 -9.84
N PRO A 29 2.71 -10.97 -11.05
CA PRO A 29 3.75 -11.74 -11.72
C PRO A 29 4.99 -10.88 -12.02
N PRO A 30 6.16 -11.49 -12.31
CA PRO A 30 7.33 -10.74 -12.78
C PRO A 30 6.99 -9.89 -14.01
N GLY A 31 7.49 -8.65 -14.05
CA GLY A 31 7.23 -7.70 -15.15
C GLY A 31 5.90 -6.95 -15.04
N ILE A 32 5.02 -7.31 -14.11
CA ILE A 32 3.70 -6.67 -13.94
C ILE A 32 3.63 -5.91 -12.62
N GLY A 33 3.33 -4.63 -12.72
CA GLY A 33 3.20 -3.69 -11.62
C GLY A 33 1.88 -2.93 -11.66
N ILE A 34 1.91 -1.73 -11.09
CA ILE A 34 0.79 -0.79 -11.11
C ILE A 34 1.34 0.62 -11.14
N MET A 35 0.83 1.43 -12.06
CA MET A 35 1.22 2.83 -12.21
C MET A 35 1.05 3.61 -10.89
N PRO A 36 1.88 4.63 -10.63
CA PRO A 36 1.74 5.48 -9.46
C PRO A 36 0.34 6.05 -9.32
N HIS A 37 -0.32 5.77 -8.20
CA HIS A 37 -1.68 6.21 -7.90
C HIS A 37 -1.81 6.63 -6.44
N LYS A 38 -2.78 7.48 -6.15
CA LYS A 38 -3.12 7.83 -4.75
C LYS A 38 -3.88 6.69 -4.09
N LEU A 39 -3.58 6.44 -2.81
CA LEU A 39 -4.34 5.48 -1.99
C LEU A 39 -5.76 5.98 -1.68
N SER A 40 -5.93 7.31 -1.67
CA SER A 40 -7.22 7.98 -1.69
C SER A 40 -7.57 8.40 -3.10
N VAL A 41 -8.67 7.85 -3.63
CA VAL A 41 -9.39 8.48 -4.74
C VAL A 41 -10.49 9.29 -4.08
N HIS A 42 -10.57 10.60 -4.33
CA HIS A 42 -11.81 11.35 -4.63
C HIS A 42 -11.63 12.87 -4.53
N GLN A 43 -12.33 13.55 -5.45
CA GLN A 43 -12.62 14.98 -5.50
C GLN A 43 -13.67 15.43 -4.45
N ASP A 44 -14.38 14.49 -3.80
CA ASP A 44 -15.53 14.75 -2.92
C ASP A 44 -15.38 14.17 -1.49
N GLY A 45 -14.14 13.82 -1.08
CA GLY A 45 -13.83 13.25 0.23
C GLY A 45 -13.39 11.80 0.18
N ALA A 46 -12.49 11.40 1.08
CA ALA A 46 -11.86 10.08 1.04
C ALA A 46 -12.91 8.94 1.17
N ALA A 47 -12.92 7.99 0.23
CA ALA A 47 -13.77 6.79 0.33
C ALA A 47 -13.42 5.91 1.54
N TYR A 48 -12.19 6.06 2.06
CA TYR A 48 -11.62 5.24 3.12
C TYR A 48 -11.09 6.09 4.26
N TRP A 49 -11.07 5.51 5.47
CA TRP A 49 -10.28 6.04 6.59
C TRP A 49 -8.79 6.09 6.18
N PRO A 50 -8.01 7.12 6.59
CA PRO A 50 -6.63 7.34 6.16
C PRO A 50 -5.61 6.38 6.81
N VAL A 51 -5.94 5.09 6.82
CA VAL A 51 -5.10 3.98 7.24
C VAL A 51 -5.31 2.85 6.25
N VAL A 52 -4.22 2.40 5.63
CA VAL A 52 -4.20 1.23 4.75
C VAL A 52 -3.19 0.24 5.30
N ALA A 53 -3.59 -1.02 5.39
CA ALA A 53 -2.73 -2.10 5.86
C ALA A 53 -2.55 -3.12 4.73
N THR A 54 -1.32 -3.28 4.25
CA THR A 54 -0.99 -4.17 3.13
C THR A 54 -0.12 -5.31 3.61
N VAL A 55 -0.65 -6.54 3.50
CA VAL A 55 0.11 -7.76 3.75
C VAL A 55 0.70 -8.27 2.44
N SER A 56 1.99 -8.57 2.44
CA SER A 56 2.72 -9.12 1.28
C SER A 56 2.91 -10.63 1.43
N LEU A 57 2.64 -11.41 0.38
CA LEU A 57 2.73 -12.86 0.37
C LEU A 57 3.45 -13.36 -0.90
N GLY A 58 4.04 -14.55 -0.82
CA GLY A 58 4.73 -15.19 -1.95
C GLY A 58 6.16 -14.68 -2.14
N ALA A 59 6.32 -13.46 -2.65
CA ALA A 59 7.61 -12.91 -3.07
C ALA A 59 7.81 -11.45 -2.66
N SER A 60 9.06 -10.98 -2.75
CA SER A 60 9.46 -9.61 -2.47
C SER A 60 9.32 -8.70 -3.71
N LEU A 61 9.01 -7.42 -3.50
CA LEU A 61 9.17 -6.36 -4.51
C LEU A 61 9.36 -4.98 -3.86
N CYS A 62 9.87 -4.01 -4.60
CA CYS A 62 9.87 -2.60 -4.19
C CYS A 62 8.57 -1.89 -4.52
N LEU A 63 7.99 -1.23 -3.51
CA LEU A 63 6.99 -0.19 -3.66
C LEU A 63 7.70 1.16 -3.77
N ASN A 64 7.38 1.92 -4.81
CA ASN A 64 7.91 3.25 -5.06
C ASN A 64 6.93 4.31 -4.58
N LEU A 65 7.45 5.30 -3.85
CA LEU A 65 6.73 6.47 -3.38
C LEU A 65 7.12 7.69 -4.21
N HIS A 66 6.18 8.25 -4.95
CA HIS A 66 6.41 9.38 -5.83
C HIS A 66 5.74 10.65 -5.29
N ARG A 67 6.38 11.79 -5.56
CA ARG A 67 5.81 13.12 -5.35
C ARG A 67 5.10 13.61 -6.62
N SER A 68 4.17 14.53 -6.44
CA SER A 68 3.75 15.41 -7.54
C SER A 68 4.70 16.60 -7.63
N LYS A 69 5.05 17.00 -8.85
CA LYS A 69 5.73 18.25 -9.16
C LYS A 69 4.80 19.44 -8.92
N GLU A 70 5.35 20.66 -8.91
CA GLU A 70 4.57 21.89 -8.72
C GLU A 70 3.49 22.11 -9.78
N ASP A 71 3.72 21.63 -11.00
CA ASP A 71 2.75 21.67 -12.11
C ASP A 71 1.69 20.54 -12.04
N GLY A 72 1.74 19.72 -10.98
CA GLY A 72 0.85 18.58 -10.77
C GLY A 72 1.26 17.31 -11.52
N ALA A 73 2.32 17.35 -12.34
CA ALA A 73 2.83 16.16 -13.01
C ALA A 73 3.49 15.19 -12.01
N LEU A 74 3.60 13.92 -12.38
CA LEU A 74 4.31 12.93 -11.58
C LEU A 74 5.83 13.20 -11.64
N ASP A 75 6.51 13.14 -10.49
CA ASP A 75 7.96 12.99 -10.48
C ASP A 75 8.34 11.55 -10.88
N PRO A 76 9.00 11.32 -12.03
CA PRO A 76 9.34 9.97 -12.47
C PRO A 76 10.30 9.28 -11.49
N GLU A 77 11.13 10.04 -10.78
CA GLU A 77 12.02 9.48 -9.78
C GLU A 77 11.27 9.27 -8.46
N PRO A 78 11.32 8.06 -7.88
CA PRO A 78 10.72 7.83 -6.59
C PRO A 78 11.46 8.61 -5.51
N ALA A 79 10.72 9.32 -4.65
CA ALA A 79 11.28 9.95 -3.46
C ALA A 79 11.82 8.90 -2.48
N TRP A 80 11.14 7.76 -2.38
CA TRP A 80 11.57 6.62 -1.56
C TRP A 80 11.15 5.29 -2.18
N ARG A 81 11.91 4.25 -1.82
CA ARG A 81 11.62 2.86 -2.13
C ARG A 81 11.43 2.09 -0.82
N ILE A 82 10.38 1.26 -0.77
CA ILE A 82 10.10 0.37 0.35
C ILE A 82 10.14 -1.07 -0.18
N LEU A 83 11.09 -1.88 0.28
CA LEU A 83 11.19 -3.28 -0.10
C LEU A 83 10.24 -4.11 0.80
N GLN A 84 9.28 -4.78 0.18
CA GLN A 84 8.22 -5.52 0.88
C GLN A 84 8.48 -7.02 0.80
N GLU A 85 9.07 -7.60 1.84
CA GLU A 85 9.32 -9.05 1.93
C GLU A 85 8.03 -9.87 2.09
N PRO A 86 8.00 -11.16 1.69
CA PRO A 86 6.87 -12.02 2.01
C PRO A 86 6.68 -12.13 3.52
N ARG A 87 5.42 -12.17 3.96
CA ARG A 87 4.98 -12.13 5.36
C ARG A 87 5.27 -10.80 6.07
N SER A 88 5.43 -9.71 5.33
CA SER A 88 5.50 -8.35 5.89
C SER A 88 4.12 -7.68 5.92
N LEU A 89 3.98 -6.73 6.85
CA LEU A 89 2.85 -5.80 6.95
C LEU A 89 3.37 -4.38 6.74
N LEU A 90 2.91 -3.71 5.69
CA LEU A 90 3.11 -2.28 5.49
C LEU A 90 1.85 -1.53 5.90
N ILE A 91 1.98 -0.56 6.80
CA ILE A 91 0.89 0.34 7.18
C ILE A 91 1.20 1.73 6.64
N THR A 92 0.33 2.27 5.78
CA THR A 92 0.42 3.64 5.31
C THR A 92 -0.68 4.49 5.94
N THR A 93 -0.29 5.66 6.47
CA THR A 93 -1.18 6.62 7.13
C THR A 93 -0.72 8.05 6.83
N SER A 94 -1.52 9.04 7.22
CA SER A 94 -1.12 10.46 7.22
C SER A 94 -0.66 10.93 5.82
N GLU A 95 0.47 11.64 5.70
CA GLU A 95 0.98 12.18 4.44
C GLU A 95 1.23 11.10 3.38
N LEU A 96 1.71 9.92 3.80
CA LEU A 96 1.85 8.79 2.87
C LEU A 96 0.50 8.32 2.34
N TYR A 97 -0.61 8.56 3.02
CA TYR A 97 -1.93 8.23 2.48
C TYR A 97 -2.45 9.32 1.51
N THR A 98 -2.15 10.60 1.77
CA THR A 98 -2.78 11.74 1.07
C THR A 98 -1.93 12.35 -0.06
N ASP A 99 -0.63 12.41 0.14
CA ASP A 99 0.25 13.33 -0.59
C ASP A 99 1.21 12.60 -1.54
N TYR A 100 1.46 11.31 -1.28
CA TYR A 100 2.33 10.47 -2.11
C TYR A 100 1.56 9.52 -3.01
N LEU A 101 2.09 9.32 -4.22
CA LEU A 101 1.62 8.30 -5.15
C LEU A 101 2.42 7.01 -4.95
N HIS A 102 1.73 5.88 -5.01
CA HIS A 102 2.30 4.56 -4.75
C HIS A 102 2.28 3.78 -6.05
N GLY A 103 3.43 3.24 -6.44
CA GLY A 103 3.56 2.46 -7.67
C GLY A 103 4.45 1.24 -7.47
N ILE A 104 4.20 0.22 -8.30
CA ILE A 104 5.10 -0.92 -8.47
C ILE A 104 5.51 -0.86 -9.93
N ALA A 105 6.80 -0.76 -10.22
CA ALA A 105 7.29 -0.68 -11.61
C ALA A 105 7.05 -2.00 -12.37
N ASP A 106 6.79 -1.92 -13.68
CA ASP A 106 6.67 -3.05 -14.61
C ASP A 106 8.07 -3.61 -14.97
N ILE A 107 8.74 -4.24 -13.99
CA ILE A 107 10.09 -4.79 -14.12
C ILE A 107 10.15 -6.23 -13.58
N GLU A 108 11.09 -7.01 -14.10
CA GLU A 108 11.33 -8.40 -13.64
C GLU A 108 12.28 -8.48 -12.44
N GLU A 109 12.99 -7.39 -12.15
CA GLU A 109 13.99 -7.36 -11.10
C GLU A 109 14.11 -5.97 -10.49
N ASP A 110 14.13 -5.88 -9.16
CA ASP A 110 14.54 -4.66 -8.48
C ASP A 110 16.07 -4.63 -8.39
N VAL A 111 16.67 -3.50 -8.77
CA VAL A 111 18.12 -3.28 -8.72
C VAL A 111 18.48 -2.15 -7.78
N ASP A 112 19.78 -1.99 -7.53
CA ASP A 112 20.34 -0.94 -6.68
C ASP A 112 19.71 -0.94 -5.28
N LEU A 113 19.61 -2.13 -4.67
CA LEU A 113 19.06 -2.32 -3.33
C LEU A 113 20.17 -2.22 -2.28
N SER A 114 20.11 -1.20 -1.44
CA SER A 114 21.04 -1.03 -0.32
C SER A 114 20.39 -0.27 0.84
N ALA A 115 21.13 -0.11 1.93
CA ALA A 115 20.71 0.70 3.08
C ALA A 115 20.49 2.17 2.72
N GLU A 116 21.16 2.67 1.68
CA GLU A 116 21.05 4.05 1.20
C GLU A 116 19.85 4.27 0.27
N THR A 117 19.40 3.24 -0.45
CA THR A 117 18.36 3.38 -1.48
C THR A 117 16.99 2.85 -1.08
N VAL A 118 16.93 2.02 -0.03
CA VAL A 118 15.70 1.41 0.49
C VAL A 118 15.41 1.94 1.89
N ALA A 119 14.32 2.68 2.03
CA ALA A 119 13.99 3.41 3.26
C ALA A 119 13.77 2.52 4.49
N ASN A 120 13.37 1.25 4.29
CA ASN A 120 13.09 0.31 5.36
C ASN A 120 14.16 -0.79 5.50
N TRP A 121 15.39 -0.56 5.03
CA TRP A 121 16.43 -1.60 4.99
C TRP A 121 16.71 -2.24 6.36
N ASP A 122 16.80 -1.43 7.41
CA ASP A 122 17.05 -1.91 8.78
C ASP A 122 15.87 -2.69 9.38
N LEU A 123 14.72 -2.71 8.71
CA LEU A 123 13.52 -3.45 9.10
C LEU A 123 13.35 -4.76 8.30
N LEU A 124 14.24 -5.06 7.35
CA LEU A 124 14.20 -6.30 6.60
C LEU A 124 14.55 -7.48 7.53
N GLY A 125 13.81 -8.58 7.40
CA GLY A 125 14.09 -9.81 8.14
C GLY A 125 15.32 -10.54 7.59
N SER A 126 15.57 -10.43 6.28
CA SER A 126 16.66 -11.15 5.59
C SER A 126 17.42 -10.26 4.59
N PRO A 127 18.02 -9.13 5.02
CA PRO A 127 18.71 -8.21 4.10
C PRO A 127 19.84 -8.87 3.30
N GLY A 128 20.47 -9.93 3.84
CA GLY A 128 21.52 -10.69 3.15
C GLY A 128 21.08 -11.35 1.84
N VAL A 129 19.78 -11.56 1.62
CA VAL A 129 19.24 -12.06 0.33
C VAL A 129 19.47 -11.06 -0.80
N TYR A 130 19.58 -9.77 -0.47
CA TYR A 130 19.75 -8.67 -1.42
C TYR A 130 21.18 -8.11 -1.41
N ALA A 131 22.16 -8.84 -0.87
CA ALA A 131 23.54 -8.36 -0.71
C ALA A 131 24.26 -8.02 -2.02
N ASN A 132 23.77 -8.55 -3.16
CA ASN A 132 24.25 -8.19 -4.49
C ASN A 132 23.52 -6.98 -5.10
N GLY A 133 22.68 -6.31 -4.31
CA GLY A 133 21.88 -5.16 -4.72
C GLY A 133 20.67 -5.50 -5.58
N ARG A 134 20.22 -6.76 -5.62
CA ARG A 134 19.21 -7.22 -6.57
C ARG A 134 18.13 -8.10 -5.92
N ASN A 135 16.91 -8.03 -6.46
CA ASN A 135 15.78 -8.91 -6.15
C ASN A 135 15.11 -9.35 -7.45
N ILE A 136 15.36 -10.61 -7.87
CA ILE A 136 14.67 -11.20 -9.01
C ILE A 136 13.23 -11.48 -8.59
N ARG A 137 12.26 -10.83 -9.25
CA ARG A 137 10.87 -10.93 -8.84
C ARG A 137 10.31 -12.31 -9.16
N GLN A 138 9.44 -12.75 -8.28
CA GLN A 138 8.56 -13.90 -8.46
C GLN A 138 7.12 -13.43 -8.23
N THR A 139 6.14 -14.29 -8.47
CA THR A 139 4.73 -13.93 -8.24
C THR A 139 4.49 -13.55 -6.78
N ARG A 140 4.07 -12.30 -6.57
CA ARG A 140 3.65 -11.77 -5.27
C ARG A 140 2.15 -11.57 -5.23
N THR A 141 1.52 -11.93 -4.11
CA THR A 141 0.14 -11.55 -3.81
C THR A 141 0.14 -10.52 -2.68
N SER A 142 -0.76 -9.53 -2.75
CA SER A 142 -0.97 -8.58 -1.66
C SER A 142 -2.41 -8.55 -1.21
N LEU A 143 -2.62 -8.45 0.10
CA LEU A 143 -3.92 -8.23 0.73
C LEU A 143 -3.93 -6.82 1.32
N THR A 144 -4.74 -5.93 0.73
CA THR A 144 -4.83 -4.52 1.13
C THR A 144 -6.11 -4.26 1.89
N TYR A 145 -6.01 -4.11 3.21
CA TYR A 145 -7.10 -3.88 4.15
C TYR A 145 -7.35 -2.38 4.37
N ARG A 146 -8.63 -1.99 4.36
CA ARG A 146 -9.08 -0.60 4.57
C ARG A 146 -10.40 -0.58 5.34
N ASP A 147 -10.71 0.58 5.92
CA ASP A 147 -12.06 0.87 6.45
C ASP A 147 -12.77 1.86 5.51
N VAL A 148 -13.81 1.40 4.82
CA VAL A 148 -14.67 2.21 3.93
C VAL A 148 -15.59 3.08 4.79
N LEU A 149 -15.59 4.40 4.55
CA LEU A 149 -16.39 5.37 5.30
C LEU A 149 -17.86 5.37 4.86
N GLN A 150 -18.09 5.40 3.55
CA GLN A 150 -19.43 5.32 2.96
C GLN A 150 -19.41 4.54 1.65
N VAL A 151 -20.41 3.68 1.48
CA VAL A 151 -20.67 3.03 0.20
C VAL A 151 -21.66 3.87 -0.60
N SER A 152 -21.35 4.17 -1.87
CA SER A 152 -22.27 4.91 -2.74
C SER A 152 -23.58 4.13 -2.89
N LYS A 153 -24.72 4.72 -2.48
CA LYS A 153 -26.06 4.12 -2.62
C LYS A 153 -26.58 4.09 -4.06
N VAL A 154 -25.76 4.42 -5.06
CA VAL A 154 -26.18 4.62 -6.46
C VAL A 154 -26.72 3.32 -7.09
N ALA A 155 -26.20 2.15 -6.71
CA ALA A 155 -26.72 0.87 -7.17
C ALA A 155 -28.20 0.63 -6.79
N ASN A 156 -28.70 1.21 -5.69
CA ASN A 156 -30.09 1.06 -5.26
C ASN A 156 -31.08 1.92 -6.06
N LYS A 157 -30.61 2.95 -6.80
CA LYS A 157 -31.49 3.78 -7.64
C LYS A 157 -31.70 3.20 -9.04
N LEU A 158 -30.74 2.48 -9.61
CA LEU A 158 -30.87 1.93 -10.97
C LEU A 158 -31.91 0.80 -11.06
N GLY A 159 -32.07 0.00 -9.99
CA GLY A 159 -33.08 -1.06 -9.91
C GLY A 159 -34.54 -0.56 -9.83
N ILE A 160 -34.74 0.72 -9.49
CA ILE A 160 -36.07 1.34 -9.43
C ILE A 160 -36.51 1.85 -10.81
N PHE A 161 -35.55 2.24 -11.67
CA PHE A 161 -35.85 2.73 -13.02
C PHE A 161 -36.03 1.63 -14.08
N LEU A 162 -35.59 0.41 -13.80
CA LEU A 162 -35.80 -0.77 -14.67
C LEU A 162 -37.11 -1.53 -14.36
N LYS A 163 -37.92 -1.04 -13.40
CA LYS A 163 -39.28 -1.52 -13.13
C LYS A 163 -40.30 -0.41 -13.43
N ARG A 164 -40.46 -0.05 -14.70
CA ARG A 164 -41.67 0.59 -15.23
C ARG A 164 -41.94 0.10 -16.63
#